data_AF-A0A2R6CUD2-F1
#
_entry.id   AF-A0A2R6CUD2-F1
#
_cell.length_a   1.000
_cell.length_b   1.000
_cell.length_c   1.000
_cell.angle_alpha   90.00
_cell.angle_beta   90.00
_cell.angle_gamma   90.00
#
_symmetry.space_group_name_H-M   'P 1'
#
loop_
_entity.id
_entity.type
_entity.pdbx_description
1 polymer ?
#
loop_
_entity_poly.entity_id
_entity_poly.type
_entity_poly.pdbx_seq_one_letter_code
_entity_poly.pdbx_strand_id
1 'polypeptide(L)'
;MSSRKNAMLTTEDRRWLTGEKTYGGQHAKQQRYQRRRDIRERVYNSILDFTILFEELDPEEHQKIFGEVSPDGRQWTNDDADLRDGIRDGLGFLFYTVGIAAIMRGEEGGRASVPEWMVKSGIQRAGQKEGFLVESVDLDIEASDVAVPELLDALESGEDISPAGLYHLMESGALDPDIVQDCLREQFDAVTDDKKGV
;
A
#
# COMPACT_ATOMS: atom_id res chain seq x y z
N MET A 1 9.11 15.34 -4.21
CA MET A 1 7.72 15.20 -3.70
C MET A 1 6.95 16.53 -3.43
N SER A 2 7.32 17.68 -4.01
CA SER A 2 6.90 19.02 -3.49
C SER A 2 6.00 19.91 -4.39
N SER A 3 4.94 19.42 -5.05
CA SER A 3 4.00 20.36 -5.72
C SER A 3 2.55 19.94 -5.90
N ARG A 4 2.00 19.01 -5.08
CA ARG A 4 0.54 18.74 -5.13
C ARG A 4 -0.22 19.85 -4.40
N LYS A 5 -0.60 20.93 -5.09
CA LYS A 5 -1.23 22.11 -4.47
C LYS A 5 -2.65 21.84 -3.97
N ASN A 6 -3.42 21.01 -4.70
CA ASN A 6 -4.81 20.67 -4.39
C ASN A 6 -4.90 19.17 -4.06
N ALA A 7 -4.50 18.79 -2.85
CA ALA A 7 -4.54 17.41 -2.39
C ALA A 7 -5.03 17.34 -0.94
N MET A 8 -5.39 16.13 -0.48
CA MET A 8 -5.77 15.86 0.91
C MET A 8 -4.78 16.46 1.93
N LEU A 9 -3.48 16.36 1.63
CA LEU A 9 -2.43 16.98 2.44
C LEU A 9 -1.89 18.22 1.74
N THR A 10 -1.84 19.33 2.46
CA THR A 10 -1.17 20.53 1.98
C THR A 10 0.35 20.31 1.90
N THR A 11 1.06 21.17 1.17
CA THR A 11 2.53 21.15 1.16
C THR A 11 3.11 21.23 2.58
N GLU A 12 2.52 22.05 3.43
CA GLU A 12 2.99 22.24 4.81
C GLU A 12 2.67 21.04 5.72
N ASP A 13 1.61 20.30 5.44
CA ASP A 13 1.33 19.05 6.16
C ASP A 13 2.37 17.99 5.83
N ARG A 14 2.67 17.82 4.55
CA ARG A 14 3.70 16.86 4.10
C ARG A 14 5.04 17.17 4.72
N ARG A 15 5.51 18.41 4.60
CA ARG A 15 6.78 18.85 5.21
C ARG A 15 6.81 18.62 6.72
N TRP A 16 5.68 18.82 7.40
CA TRP A 16 5.61 18.58 8.83
C TRP A 16 5.62 17.08 9.20
N LEU A 17 4.92 16.24 8.43
CA LEU A 17 4.89 14.79 8.64
C LEU A 17 6.22 14.11 8.27
N THR A 18 6.92 14.60 7.24
CA THR A 18 8.23 14.09 6.80
C THR A 18 9.41 14.64 7.63
N GLY A 19 9.14 15.53 8.60
CA GLY A 19 10.17 16.12 9.44
C GLY A 19 10.95 17.28 8.81
N GLU A 20 10.70 17.61 7.54
CA GLU A 20 11.28 18.78 6.85
C GLU A 20 10.89 20.12 7.49
N LYS A 21 9.79 20.15 8.26
CA LYS A 21 9.34 21.31 9.02
C LYS A 21 9.08 20.92 10.48
N THR A 22 9.65 21.71 11.39
CA THR A 22 9.39 21.63 12.83
C THR A 22 8.84 22.95 13.35
N TYR A 23 8.01 22.89 14.39
CA TYR A 23 7.50 24.08 15.07
C TYR A 23 8.31 24.31 16.35
N GLY A 24 9.01 25.45 16.42
CA GLY A 24 9.79 25.90 17.58
C GLY A 24 9.19 27.15 18.25
N GLY A 25 9.76 27.55 19.38
CA GLY A 25 9.41 28.79 20.09
C GLY A 25 8.18 28.71 21.02
N GLN A 26 7.77 29.87 21.51
CA GLN A 26 6.78 30.04 22.60
C GLN A 26 5.40 29.40 22.30
N HIS A 27 5.02 29.33 21.02
CA HIS A 27 3.72 28.78 20.58
C HIS A 27 3.82 27.40 19.91
N ALA A 28 4.99 26.74 19.98
CA ALA A 28 5.24 25.46 19.29
C ALA A 28 4.23 24.35 19.63
N LYS A 29 3.80 24.28 20.90
CA LYS A 29 2.82 23.27 21.34
C LYS A 29 1.45 23.49 20.69
N GLN A 30 0.99 24.73 20.68
CA GLN A 30 -0.30 25.10 20.08
C GLN A 30 -0.28 24.90 18.56
N GLN A 31 0.79 25.30 17.87
CA GLN A 31 0.95 25.10 16.43
C GLN A 31 0.97 23.62 16.03
N ARG A 32 1.66 22.76 16.80
CA ARG A 32 1.64 21.31 16.58
C ARG A 32 0.24 20.72 16.78
N TYR A 33 -0.46 21.14 17.83
CA TYR A 33 -1.83 20.67 18.08
C TYR A 33 -2.77 21.07 16.95
N GLN A 34 -2.73 22.33 16.54
CA GLN A 34 -3.53 22.86 15.43
C GLN A 34 -3.26 22.08 14.14
N ARG A 35 -1.99 21.86 13.80
CA ARG A 35 -1.59 21.08 12.62
C ARG A 35 -2.14 19.65 12.64
N ARG A 36 -2.06 18.96 13.78
CA ARG A 36 -2.64 17.61 13.94
C ARG A 36 -4.16 17.61 13.73
N ARG A 37 -4.85 18.62 14.26
CA ARG A 37 -6.30 18.76 14.10
C ARG A 37 -6.67 18.97 12.64
N ASP A 38 -6.00 19.88 11.95
CA ASP A 38 -6.28 20.20 10.55
C ASP A 38 -6.01 19.01 9.61
N ILE A 39 -4.93 18.26 9.87
CA ILE A 39 -4.64 17.02 9.12
C ILE A 39 -5.75 15.98 9.36
N ARG A 40 -6.16 15.77 10.62
CA ARG A 40 -7.23 14.80 10.94
C ARG A 40 -8.52 15.15 10.23
N GLU A 41 -8.92 16.42 10.26
CA GLU A 41 -10.15 16.89 9.63
C GLU A 41 -10.09 16.74 8.10
N ARG A 42 -8.96 17.08 7.47
CA ARG A 42 -8.77 16.87 6.03
C ARG A 42 -8.83 15.39 5.64
N VAL A 43 -8.11 14.52 6.36
CA VAL A 43 -8.14 13.07 6.09
C VAL A 43 -9.55 12.53 6.23
N TYR A 44 -10.27 12.90 7.30
CA TYR A 44 -11.66 12.47 7.50
C TYR A 44 -12.56 12.90 6.35
N ASN A 45 -12.53 14.19 5.97
CA ASN A 45 -13.36 14.69 4.88
C ASN A 45 -12.99 14.06 3.52
N SER A 46 -11.69 13.90 3.23
CA SER A 46 -11.25 13.26 1.99
C SER A 46 -11.67 11.79 1.89
N ILE A 47 -11.74 11.06 3.02
CA ILE A 47 -12.29 9.70 3.02
C ILE A 47 -13.79 9.72 2.67
N LEU A 48 -14.55 10.68 3.18
CA LEU A 48 -15.97 10.82 2.85
C LEU A 48 -16.17 11.20 1.38
N ASP A 49 -15.30 12.03 0.81
CA ASP A 49 -15.34 12.42 -0.60
C ASP A 49 -15.20 11.22 -1.55
N PHE A 50 -14.57 10.11 -1.13
CA PHE A 50 -14.55 8.90 -1.97
C PHE A 50 -15.95 8.35 -2.27
N THR A 51 -16.94 8.57 -1.41
CA THR A 51 -18.33 8.20 -1.74
C THR A 51 -18.85 9.04 -2.89
N ILE A 52 -18.56 10.34 -2.90
CA ILE A 52 -18.96 11.24 -3.99
C ILE A 52 -18.21 10.88 -5.27
N LEU A 53 -16.89 10.69 -5.21
CA LEU A 53 -16.10 10.30 -6.37
C LEU A 53 -16.56 8.95 -6.92
N PHE A 54 -16.88 8.00 -6.05
CA PHE A 54 -17.33 6.69 -6.47
C PHE A 54 -18.72 6.71 -7.10
N GLU A 55 -19.63 7.61 -6.72
CA GLU A 55 -20.96 7.69 -7.33
C GLU A 55 -21.02 8.62 -8.55
N GLU A 56 -20.36 9.76 -8.48
CA GLU A 56 -20.62 10.90 -9.37
C GLU A 56 -19.47 11.23 -10.34
N LEU A 57 -18.27 10.68 -10.14
CA LEU A 57 -17.16 10.95 -11.07
C LEU A 57 -17.46 10.34 -12.44
N ASP A 58 -17.39 11.19 -13.47
CA ASP A 58 -17.59 10.79 -14.85
C ASP A 58 -16.62 9.65 -15.24
N PRO A 59 -17.10 8.57 -15.90
CA PRO A 59 -16.25 7.47 -16.33
C PRO A 59 -15.05 7.88 -17.19
N GLU A 60 -15.19 8.90 -18.05
CA GLU A 60 -14.08 9.40 -18.87
C GLU A 60 -13.00 10.07 -18.01
N GLU A 61 -13.40 10.83 -16.98
CA GLU A 61 -12.46 11.43 -16.04
C GLU A 61 -11.81 10.38 -15.15
N HIS A 62 -12.57 9.38 -14.71
CA HIS A 62 -12.03 8.22 -14.01
C HIS A 62 -10.96 7.51 -14.85
N GLN A 63 -11.23 7.27 -16.14
CA GLN A 63 -10.27 6.68 -17.06
C GLN A 63 -9.04 7.57 -17.32
N LYS A 64 -9.19 8.90 -17.36
CA LYS A 64 -8.03 9.80 -17.50
C LYS A 64 -7.12 9.78 -16.26
N ILE A 65 -7.69 9.61 -15.07
CA ILE A 65 -6.93 9.55 -13.81
C ILE A 65 -6.28 8.18 -13.65
N PHE A 66 -7.07 7.12 -13.79
CA PHE A 66 -6.65 5.77 -13.44
C PHE A 66 -6.22 4.95 -14.65
N GLY A 67 -6.46 5.35 -15.89
CA GLY A 67 -6.22 4.50 -17.06
C GLY A 67 -7.28 3.39 -17.19
N GLU A 68 -6.93 2.33 -17.90
CA GLU A 68 -7.78 1.15 -18.11
C GLU A 68 -7.09 -0.11 -17.58
N VAL A 69 -7.90 -1.04 -17.08
CA VAL A 69 -7.46 -2.41 -16.83
C VAL A 69 -7.89 -3.25 -18.03
N SER A 70 -7.00 -4.10 -18.52
CA SER A 70 -7.30 -5.02 -19.61
C SER A 70 -8.52 -5.90 -19.28
N PRO A 71 -9.27 -6.37 -20.29
CA PRO A 71 -10.46 -7.20 -20.04
C PRO A 71 -10.20 -8.48 -19.23
N ASP A 72 -8.97 -8.99 -19.23
CA ASP A 72 -8.54 -10.16 -18.44
C ASP A 72 -8.04 -9.79 -17.03
N GLY A 73 -8.03 -8.51 -16.66
CA GLY A 73 -7.63 -8.02 -15.33
C GLY A 73 -6.13 -8.00 -15.08
N ARG A 74 -5.29 -8.35 -16.07
CA ARG A 74 -3.86 -8.63 -15.85
C ARG A 74 -2.94 -7.45 -16.13
N GLN A 75 -3.38 -6.51 -16.96
CA GLN A 75 -2.60 -5.36 -17.34
C GLN A 75 -3.34 -4.09 -16.97
N TRP A 76 -2.61 -3.18 -16.32
CA TRP A 76 -3.07 -1.84 -16.09
C TRP A 76 -2.33 -0.90 -17.03
N THR A 77 -3.05 -0.14 -17.85
CA THR A 77 -2.45 0.75 -18.87
C THR A 77 -1.90 2.05 -18.28
N ASN A 78 -2.02 2.26 -16.98
CA ASN A 78 -1.46 3.40 -16.29
C ASN A 78 0.00 3.12 -15.86
N ASP A 79 0.93 3.78 -16.54
CA ASP A 79 2.37 3.63 -16.27
C ASP A 79 2.88 4.50 -15.12
N ASP A 80 2.04 5.35 -14.50
CA ASP A 80 2.42 6.21 -13.37
C ASP A 80 2.67 5.37 -12.12
N ALA A 81 3.95 5.15 -11.80
CA ALA A 81 4.37 4.41 -10.61
C ALA A 81 3.98 5.13 -9.31
N ASP A 82 4.06 6.47 -9.25
CA ASP A 82 3.71 7.24 -8.05
C ASP A 82 2.23 7.08 -7.70
N LEU A 83 1.36 7.02 -8.72
CA LEU A 83 -0.07 6.78 -8.51
C LEU A 83 -0.33 5.36 -8.02
N ARG A 84 0.32 4.36 -8.61
CA ARG A 84 0.18 2.95 -8.24
C ARG A 84 0.62 2.72 -6.80
N ASP A 85 1.79 3.25 -6.41
CA ASP A 85 2.29 3.21 -5.04
C ASP A 85 1.35 3.96 -4.09
N GLY A 86 0.84 5.12 -4.51
CA GLY A 86 -0.14 5.88 -3.74
C GLY A 86 -1.44 5.13 -3.46
N ILE A 87 -1.94 4.34 -4.43
CA ILE A 87 -3.13 3.50 -4.27
C ILE A 87 -2.83 2.32 -3.35
N ARG A 88 -1.69 1.64 -3.54
CA ARG A 88 -1.22 0.55 -2.65
C ARG A 88 -1.12 1.04 -1.21
N ASP A 89 -0.42 2.14 -0.97
CA ASP A 89 -0.20 2.70 0.36
C ASP A 89 -1.51 3.23 0.98
N GLY A 90 -2.41 3.78 0.16
CA GLY A 90 -3.75 4.18 0.56
C GLY A 90 -4.60 3.00 1.05
N LEU A 91 -4.59 1.89 0.30
CA LEU A 91 -5.24 0.65 0.74
C LEU A 91 -4.60 0.09 2.02
N GLY A 92 -3.27 0.08 2.10
CA GLY A 92 -2.55 -0.31 3.31
C GLY A 92 -2.93 0.53 4.53
N PHE A 93 -3.04 1.84 4.38
CA PHE A 93 -3.50 2.76 5.42
C PHE A 93 -4.94 2.45 5.88
N LEU A 94 -5.84 2.17 4.93
CA LEU A 94 -7.22 1.79 5.26
C LEU A 94 -7.28 0.44 5.99
N PHE A 95 -6.54 -0.57 5.52
CA PHE A 95 -6.44 -1.88 6.17
C PHE A 95 -5.87 -1.80 7.58
N TYR A 96 -4.81 -1.01 7.76
CA TYR A 96 -4.27 -0.71 9.07
C TYR A 96 -5.34 -0.08 9.99
N THR A 97 -6.12 0.88 9.48
CA THR A 97 -7.16 1.59 10.23
C THR A 97 -8.29 0.66 10.69
N VAL A 98 -8.67 -0.33 9.88
CA VAL A 98 -9.73 -1.30 10.22
C VAL A 98 -9.23 -2.47 11.05
N GLY A 99 -7.93 -2.52 11.36
CA GLY A 99 -7.34 -3.51 12.26
C GLY A 99 -7.04 -4.86 11.58
N ILE A 100 -6.52 -4.84 10.35
CA ILE A 100 -6.17 -6.07 9.60
C ILE A 100 -5.25 -7.03 10.37
N ALA A 101 -4.44 -6.52 11.30
CA ALA A 101 -3.57 -7.31 12.18
C ALA A 101 -4.31 -8.37 13.01
N ALA A 102 -5.59 -8.15 13.35
CA ALA A 102 -6.38 -9.14 14.08
C ALA A 102 -6.62 -10.41 13.25
N ILE A 103 -6.81 -10.27 11.93
CA ILE A 103 -6.93 -11.42 11.01
C ILE A 103 -5.58 -12.13 10.90
N MET A 104 -4.50 -11.37 10.69
CA MET A 104 -3.16 -11.92 10.52
C MET A 104 -2.68 -12.73 11.73
N ARG A 105 -3.12 -12.38 12.94
CA ARG A 105 -2.79 -13.12 14.18
C ARG A 105 -3.67 -14.34 14.43
N GLY A 106 -4.66 -14.60 13.58
CA GLY A 106 -5.60 -15.71 13.78
C GLY A 106 -6.49 -15.54 15.01
N GLU A 107 -6.83 -14.30 15.40
CA GLU A 107 -7.76 -14.05 16.50
C GLU A 107 -9.18 -14.47 16.06
N GLU A 108 -9.51 -15.76 16.22
CA GLU A 108 -10.79 -16.35 15.84
C GLU A 108 -11.93 -15.83 16.73
N GLY A 109 -12.68 -14.84 16.22
CA GLY A 109 -14.07 -14.64 16.59
C GLY A 109 -14.96 -15.30 15.55
N GLY A 110 -15.96 -16.08 15.94
CA GLY A 110 -16.90 -16.76 15.02
C GLY A 110 -17.80 -15.83 14.18
N ARG A 111 -17.43 -14.56 13.98
CA ARG A 111 -18.07 -13.58 13.10
C ARG A 111 -17.01 -13.01 12.16
N ALA A 112 -17.41 -12.69 10.93
CA ALA A 112 -16.56 -11.97 9.98
C ALA A 112 -15.96 -10.73 10.65
N SER A 113 -14.64 -10.58 10.54
CA SER A 113 -13.91 -9.46 11.13
C SER A 113 -14.27 -8.14 10.44
N VAL A 114 -14.00 -6.99 11.08
CA VAL A 114 -14.26 -5.67 10.47
C VAL A 114 -13.50 -5.50 9.14
N PRO A 115 -12.19 -5.84 9.02
CA PRO A 115 -11.50 -5.74 7.74
C PRO A 115 -12.09 -6.63 6.66
N GLU A 116 -12.41 -7.89 6.99
CA GLU A 116 -13.04 -8.81 6.06
C GLU A 116 -14.38 -8.26 5.55
N TRP A 117 -15.25 -7.79 6.47
CA TRP A 117 -16.52 -7.18 6.11
C TRP A 117 -16.35 -5.95 5.21
N MET A 118 -15.36 -5.08 5.49
CA MET A 118 -15.09 -3.91 4.66
C MET A 118 -14.64 -4.27 3.25
N VAL A 119 -13.73 -5.25 3.10
CA VAL A 119 -13.28 -5.75 1.78
C VAL A 119 -14.46 -6.30 0.99
N LYS A 120 -15.24 -7.20 1.60
CA LYS A 120 -16.41 -7.80 0.95
C LYS A 120 -17.41 -6.74 0.50
N SER A 121 -17.72 -5.79 1.38
CA SER A 121 -18.66 -4.70 1.08
C SER A 121 -18.15 -3.78 -0.03
N GLY A 122 -16.84 -3.47 -0.05
CA GLY A 122 -16.21 -2.66 -1.09
C GLY A 122 -16.28 -3.34 -2.47
N ILE A 123 -15.93 -4.63 -2.54
CA ILE A 123 -15.99 -5.41 -3.79
C ILE A 123 -17.43 -5.56 -4.27
N GLN A 124 -18.37 -5.84 -3.37
CA GLN A 124 -19.80 -5.89 -3.71
C GLN A 124 -20.30 -4.56 -4.28
N ARG A 125 -19.90 -3.44 -3.69
CA ARG A 125 -20.27 -2.10 -4.17
C ARG A 125 -19.68 -1.81 -5.56
N ALA A 126 -18.41 -2.15 -5.78
CA ALA A 126 -17.76 -2.02 -7.08
C ALA A 126 -18.45 -2.88 -8.15
N GLY A 127 -18.72 -4.17 -7.83
CA GLY A 127 -19.43 -5.08 -8.71
C GLY A 127 -20.84 -4.56 -9.06
N GLN A 128 -21.58 -4.06 -8.08
CA GLN A 128 -22.91 -3.48 -8.32
C GLN A 128 -22.85 -2.29 -9.28
N LYS A 129 -21.85 -1.41 -9.14
CA LYS A 129 -21.66 -0.26 -10.04
C LYS A 129 -21.39 -0.70 -11.48
N GLU A 130 -20.65 -1.80 -11.65
CA GLU A 130 -20.35 -2.42 -12.94
C GLU A 130 -21.45 -3.38 -13.44
N GLY A 131 -22.58 -3.49 -12.72
CA GLY A 131 -23.71 -4.34 -13.11
C GLY A 131 -23.54 -5.83 -12.80
N PHE A 132 -22.59 -6.20 -11.95
CA PHE A 132 -22.35 -7.56 -11.50
C PHE A 132 -23.02 -7.86 -10.15
N LEU A 133 -23.54 -9.08 -10.01
CA LEU A 133 -23.95 -9.65 -8.73
C LEU A 133 -22.77 -10.43 -8.13
N VAL A 134 -22.18 -9.88 -7.06
CA VAL A 134 -21.09 -10.55 -6.34
C VAL A 134 -21.69 -11.52 -5.32
N GLU A 135 -21.63 -12.82 -5.61
CA GLU A 135 -22.20 -13.87 -4.75
C GLU A 135 -21.29 -14.23 -3.57
N SER A 136 -19.98 -14.30 -3.80
CA SER A 136 -18.98 -14.59 -2.78
C SER A 136 -17.70 -13.78 -2.98
N VAL A 137 -17.01 -13.54 -1.86
CA VAL A 137 -15.67 -12.96 -1.81
C VAL A 137 -14.96 -13.73 -0.70
N ASP A 138 -13.83 -14.35 -1.04
CA ASP A 138 -13.00 -15.11 -0.13
C ASP A 138 -11.69 -14.37 0.09
N LEU A 139 -11.35 -14.14 1.35
CA LEU A 139 -10.11 -13.48 1.77
C LEU A 139 -9.33 -14.47 2.63
N ASP A 140 -8.24 -14.97 2.07
CA ASP A 140 -7.32 -15.87 2.76
C ASP A 140 -6.01 -15.12 3.02
N ILE A 141 -5.60 -15.06 4.29
CA ILE A 141 -4.41 -14.33 4.72
C ILE A 141 -3.58 -15.27 5.59
N GLU A 142 -2.47 -15.73 5.01
CA GLU A 142 -1.41 -16.43 5.74
C GLU A 142 -0.35 -15.40 6.16
N ALA A 143 -0.17 -15.23 7.47
CA ALA A 143 0.80 -14.29 8.02
C ALA A 143 1.60 -14.93 9.16
N SER A 144 2.85 -14.52 9.29
CA SER A 144 3.74 -14.86 10.38
C SER A 144 4.33 -13.57 10.99
N ASP A 145 4.49 -13.56 12.31
CA ASP A 145 5.30 -12.53 12.96
C ASP A 145 6.77 -12.79 12.57
N VAL A 146 7.40 -11.82 11.93
CA VAL A 146 8.80 -11.93 11.51
C VAL A 146 9.50 -10.61 11.79
N ALA A 147 10.61 -10.66 12.54
CA ALA A 147 11.42 -9.49 12.80
C ALA A 147 12.50 -9.31 11.72
N VAL A 148 12.73 -8.07 11.26
CA VAL A 148 13.79 -7.74 10.31
C VAL A 148 15.17 -8.29 10.72
N PRO A 149 15.61 -8.22 12.00
CA PRO A 149 16.87 -8.81 12.41
C PRO A 149 16.93 -10.33 12.20
N GLU A 150 15.83 -11.05 12.44
CA GLU A 150 15.78 -12.50 12.27
C GLU A 150 15.88 -12.90 10.79
N LEU A 151 15.25 -12.13 9.90
CA LEU A 151 15.40 -12.32 8.45
C LEU A 151 16.80 -11.99 7.96
N LEU A 152 17.44 -10.97 8.51
CA LEU A 152 18.84 -10.66 8.19
C LEU A 152 19.77 -11.78 8.65
N ASP A 153 19.61 -12.25 9.89
CA ASP A 153 20.41 -13.34 10.44
C ASP A 153 20.26 -14.62 9.59
N ALA A 154 19.03 -14.95 9.17
CA ALA A 154 18.76 -16.07 8.27
C ALA A 154 19.43 -15.87 6.89
N LEU A 155 19.46 -14.64 6.37
CA LEU A 155 20.07 -14.34 5.07
C LEU A 155 21.59 -14.49 5.16
N GLU A 156 22.18 -13.97 6.24
CA GLU A 156 23.62 -14.02 6.51
C GLU A 156 24.11 -15.45 6.79
N SER A 157 23.28 -16.28 7.41
CA SER A 157 23.59 -17.69 7.69
C SER A 157 23.41 -18.61 6.47
N GLY A 158 22.84 -18.10 5.37
CA GLY A 158 22.55 -18.86 4.16
C GLY A 158 21.34 -19.78 4.30
N GLU A 159 20.44 -19.50 5.23
CA GLU A 159 19.14 -20.16 5.32
C GLU A 159 18.21 -19.71 4.20
N ASP A 160 17.30 -20.59 3.78
CA ASP A 160 16.32 -20.27 2.75
C ASP A 160 15.33 -19.22 3.26
N ILE A 161 15.27 -18.08 2.58
CA ILE A 161 14.30 -17.02 2.84
C ILE A 161 13.18 -17.07 1.80
N SER A 162 11.94 -16.97 2.27
CA SER A 162 10.79 -16.89 1.37
C SER A 162 10.82 -15.59 0.56
N PRO A 163 10.23 -15.55 -0.66
CA PRO A 163 10.12 -14.31 -1.43
C PRO A 163 9.49 -13.14 -0.65
N ALA A 164 8.52 -13.45 0.23
CA ALA A 164 7.89 -12.46 1.11
C ALA A 164 8.87 -11.91 2.17
N GLY A 165 9.73 -12.77 2.74
CA GLY A 165 10.79 -12.35 3.67
C GLY A 165 11.82 -11.45 2.99
N LEU A 166 12.24 -11.78 1.76
CA LEU A 166 13.18 -10.96 1.00
C LEU A 166 12.56 -9.58 0.65
N TYR A 167 11.30 -9.56 0.23
CA TYR A 167 10.58 -8.31 -0.04
C TYR A 167 10.47 -7.44 1.22
N HIS A 168 10.19 -8.05 2.38
CA HIS A 168 10.14 -7.35 3.66
C HIS A 168 11.48 -6.70 4.03
N LEU A 169 12.60 -7.38 3.79
CA LEU A 169 13.94 -6.82 4.00
C LEU A 169 14.20 -5.61 3.10
N MET A 170 13.81 -5.66 1.82
CA MET A 170 13.95 -4.54 0.88
C MET A 170 13.11 -3.33 1.29
N GLU A 171 11.83 -3.53 1.65
CA GLU A 171 10.94 -2.46 2.12
C GLU A 171 11.42 -1.85 3.46
N SER A 172 12.06 -2.64 4.31
CA SER A 172 12.63 -2.14 5.58
C SER A 172 13.87 -1.26 5.40
N GLY A 173 14.44 -1.21 4.19
CA GLY A 173 15.72 -0.54 3.90
C GLY A 173 16.93 -1.27 4.47
N ALA A 174 16.76 -2.49 4.98
CA ALA A 174 17.84 -3.33 5.48
C ALA A 174 18.70 -3.91 4.35
N LEU A 175 18.12 -4.02 3.15
CA LEU A 175 18.82 -4.42 1.92
C LEU A 175 18.69 -3.33 0.87
N ASP A 176 19.77 -3.12 0.11
CA ASP A 176 19.76 -2.28 -1.07
C ASP A 176 19.17 -3.07 -2.26
N PRO A 177 18.03 -2.63 -2.83
CA PRO A 177 17.41 -3.30 -3.98
C PRO A 177 18.35 -3.45 -5.18
N ASP A 178 19.27 -2.51 -5.40
CA ASP A 178 20.19 -2.54 -6.53
C ASP A 178 21.18 -3.69 -6.39
N ILE A 179 21.68 -3.93 -5.17
CA ILE A 179 22.57 -5.06 -4.85
C ILE A 179 21.83 -6.38 -5.07
N VAL A 180 20.58 -6.49 -4.61
CA VAL A 180 19.76 -7.69 -4.80
C VAL A 180 19.58 -7.99 -6.30
N GLN A 181 19.29 -6.95 -7.09
CA GLN A 181 19.11 -7.10 -8.53
C GLN A 181 20.39 -7.53 -9.25
N ASP A 182 21.54 -6.98 -8.87
CA ASP A 182 22.83 -7.37 -9.46
C ASP A 182 23.20 -8.82 -9.10
N CYS A 183 23.00 -9.25 -7.85
CA CYS A 183 23.22 -10.65 -7.45
C CYS A 183 22.32 -11.63 -8.22
N LEU A 184 21.04 -11.29 -8.42
CA LEU A 184 20.13 -12.11 -9.22
C LEU A 184 20.57 -12.18 -10.68
N ARG A 185 21.02 -11.06 -11.25
CA ARG A 185 21.52 -11.01 -12.64
C ARG A 185 22.73 -11.92 -12.83
N GLU A 186 23.70 -11.89 -11.91
CA GLU A 186 24.87 -12.77 -11.95
C GLU A 186 24.50 -14.26 -11.89
N GLN A 187 23.51 -14.63 -11.07
CA GLN A 187 23.02 -16.01 -11.01
C GLN A 187 22.31 -16.44 -12.30
N PHE A 188 21.49 -15.57 -12.91
CA PHE A 188 20.83 -15.88 -14.17
C PHE A 188 21.84 -16.04 -15.32
N ASP A 189 22.84 -15.17 -15.39
CA ASP A 189 23.90 -15.24 -16.41
C ASP A 189 24.70 -16.54 -16.25
N ALA A 190 25.05 -16.94 -15.01
CA ALA A 190 25.73 -18.20 -14.71
C ALA A 190 24.91 -19.44 -15.14
N VAL A 191 23.59 -19.43 -14.94
CA VAL A 191 22.69 -20.53 -15.35
C VAL A 191 22.52 -20.60 -16.88
N THR A 192 22.63 -19.47 -17.59
CA THR A 192 22.52 -19.44 -19.06
C THR A 192 23.79 -19.86 -19.78
N ASP A 193 24.97 -19.63 -19.19
CA ASP A 193 26.23 -20.13 -19.75
C ASP A 193 26.40 -21.64 -19.57
N ASP A 194 25.91 -22.21 -18.45
CA ASP A 194 25.96 -23.66 -18.20
C ASP A 194 25.07 -24.45 -19.17
N LYS A 195 24.01 -23.83 -19.71
CA LYS A 195 23.13 -24.42 -20.74
C LYS A 195 23.64 -24.29 -22.17
N LYS A 196 24.68 -23.49 -22.43
CA LYS A 196 25.33 -23.37 -23.75
C LYS A 196 26.54 -24.30 -23.93
N GLY A 197 26.89 -25.05 -22.88
CA GLY A 197 28.04 -25.96 -22.84
C GLY A 197 27.75 -27.44 -23.15
N VAL A 198 26.54 -27.81 -23.60
CA VAL A 198 26.17 -29.20 -23.97
C VAL A 198 25.83 -29.30 -25.45
#